data_AF-A0A5K0VFK2-F1
#
_entry.id   AF-A0A5K0VFK2-F1
#
_cell.length_a   1.000
_cell.length_b   1.000
_cell.length_c   1.000
_cell.angle_alpha   90.00
_cell.angle_beta   90.00
_cell.angle_gamma   90.00
#
_symmetry.space_group_name_H-M   'P 1'
#
loop_
_entity.id
_entity.type
_entity.pdbx_description
1 polymer ?
#
loop_
_entity_poly.entity_id
_entity_poly.type
_entity_poly.pdbx_seq_one_letter_code
_entity_poly.pdbx_strand_id
1 'polypeptide(L)' 'KIIFERPPPNVRKIVLATNMAEASITINDIVFVVDCGKAKETSYDALNNTPCLLPSWISKASARQ' A
#
# COMPACT_ATOMS: atom_id res chain seq x y z
N LYS A 1 16.69 1.04 -1.53
CA LYS A 1 17.77 0.14 -2.02
C LYS A 1 17.53 -1.30 -1.59
N ILE A 2 17.49 -1.61 -0.28
CA ILE A 2 17.33 -2.97 0.27
C ILE A 2 16.10 -3.72 -0.30
N ILE A 3 14.97 -3.04 -0.52
CA ILE A 3 13.73 -3.68 -1.01
C ILE A 3 13.87 -4.35 -2.39
N PHE A 4 14.80 -3.86 -3.23
CA PHE A 4 15.01 -4.35 -4.60
C PHE A 4 16.06 -5.47 -4.69
N GLU A 5 16.79 -5.74 -3.61
CA GLU A 5 17.81 -6.78 -3.58
C GLU A 5 17.18 -8.15 -3.30
N ARG A 6 17.64 -9.21 -3.96
CA ARG A 6 17.10 -10.57 -3.71
C ARG A 6 17.50 -11.07 -2.32
N PRO A 7 16.62 -11.74 -1.58
CA PRO A 7 16.97 -12.33 -0.29
C PRO A 7 17.94 -13.51 -0.49
N PRO A 8 18.75 -13.86 0.52
CA PRO A 8 19.57 -15.06 0.49
C PRO A 8 18.74 -16.35 0.28
N PRO A 9 19.37 -17.46 -0.14
CA PRO A 9 18.69 -18.75 -0.25
C PRO A 9 17.98 -19.14 1.04
N ASN A 10 16.79 -19.73 0.92
CA ASN A 10 15.93 -20.16 2.04
C ASN A 10 15.40 -19.02 2.93
N VAL A 11 15.51 -17.76 2.52
CA VAL A 11 14.90 -16.61 3.21
C VAL A 11 13.73 -16.07 2.39
N ARG A 12 12.57 -15.90 3.04
CA ARG A 12 11.41 -15.25 2.43
C ARG A 12 11.44 -13.75 2.70
N LYS A 13 11.41 -12.95 1.64
CA LYS A 13 11.21 -11.49 1.74
C LYS A 13 9.73 -11.20 2.06
N ILE A 14 9.49 -10.38 3.07
CA ILE A 14 8.18 -9.80 3.38
C ILE A 14 8.33 -8.28 3.33
N VAL A 15 7.52 -7.63 2.49
CA VAL A 15 7.50 -6.17 2.36
C VAL A 15 6.19 -5.67 2.95
N LEU A 16 6.27 -4.84 3.98
CA LEU A 16 5.13 -4.11 4.51
C LEU A 16 5.09 -2.75 3.84
N ALA A 17 4.01 -2.47 3.12
CA ALA A 17 3.87 -1.24 2.36
C ALA A 17 2.50 -0.60 2.59
N THR A 18 2.43 0.69 2.31
CA THR A 18 1.16 1.41 2.17
C THR A 18 0.67 1.31 0.73
N ASN A 19 -0.56 1.74 0.46
CA ASN A 19 -1.11 1.95 -0.87
C ASN A 19 -0.22 2.80 -1.81
N MET A 20 0.78 3.52 -1.29
CA MET A 20 1.79 4.19 -2.13
C MET A 20 2.61 3.20 -2.97
N ALA A 21 2.83 1.97 -2.48
CA ALA A 21 3.53 0.93 -3.22
C ALA A 21 2.65 0.20 -4.24
N GLU A 22 1.32 0.26 -4.10
CA GLU A 22 0.36 -0.35 -5.04
C GLU A 22 0.55 0.20 -6.46
N ALA A 23 0.75 1.50 -6.61
CA ALA A 23 0.85 2.15 -7.91
C ALA A 23 2.28 2.55 -8.33
N SER A 24 3.20 2.74 -7.38
CA SER A 24 4.43 3.50 -7.65
C SER A 24 5.73 2.68 -7.62
N ILE A 25 5.70 1.42 -7.19
CA ILE A 25 6.91 0.62 -6.99
C ILE A 25 6.71 -0.80 -7.51
N THR A 26 7.47 -1.19 -8.53
CA THR A 26 7.55 -2.59 -8.98
C THR A 26 8.73 -3.28 -8.30
N ILE A 27 8.46 -4.39 -7.60
CA ILE A 27 9.49 -5.23 -6.99
C ILE A 27 9.50 -6.59 -7.70
N ASN A 28 10.55 -6.86 -8.46
CA ASN A 28 10.62 -7.98 -9.42
C ASN A 28 10.50 -9.39 -8.81
N ASP A 29 10.77 -9.56 -7.52
CA ASP A 29 10.73 -10.87 -6.84
C ASP A 29 9.48 -11.09 -5.97
N ILE A 30 8.48 -10.21 -6.08
CA ILE A 30 7.19 -10.38 -5.42
C ILE A 30 6.28 -11.26 -6.28
N VAL A 31 5.75 -12.31 -5.65
CA VAL A 31 4.86 -13.30 -6.29
C VAL A 31 3.48 -13.39 -5.63
N PHE A 32 3.33 -12.80 -4.44
CA PHE A 32 2.07 -12.75 -3.70
C PHE A 32 1.86 -11.33 -3.16
N VAL A 33 0.63 -10.85 -3.28
CA VAL A 33 0.18 -9.58 -2.69
C VAL A 33 -0.99 -9.89 -1.76
N VAL A 34 -0.94 -9.33 -0.56
CA VAL A 34 -2.04 -9.38 0.40
C VAL A 34 -2.49 -7.95 0.67
N ASP A 35 -3.69 -7.63 0.21
CA ASP A 35 -4.32 -6.32 0.42
C ASP A 35 -5.35 -6.39 1.55
N CYS A 36 -5.27 -5.45 2.49
CA CYS A 36 -6.19 -5.33 3.62
C CYS A 36 -7.52 -4.66 3.24
N GLY A 37 -7.64 -4.09 2.04
CA GLY A 37 -8.84 -3.42 1.55
C GLY A 37 -9.09 -2.04 2.15
N LYS A 38 -8.12 -1.47 2.89
CA LYS A 38 -8.22 -0.15 3.51
C LYS A 38 -7.00 0.70 3.23
N ALA A 39 -7.24 1.97 2.98
CA ALA A 39 -6.20 2.99 2.83
C ALA A 39 -6.52 4.20 3.71
N LYS A 40 -5.49 4.98 4.03
CA LYS A 40 -5.68 6.30 4.61
C LYS A 40 -5.87 7.30 3.47
N GLU A 41 -7.03 7.92 3.41
CA GLU A 41 -7.38 8.89 2.37
C GLU A 41 -7.63 10.26 3.00
N THR A 42 -7.24 11.30 2.24
CA THR A 42 -7.50 12.68 2.62
C THR A 42 -9.00 12.95 2.47
N SER A 43 -9.62 13.38 3.56
CA SER A 43 -11.01 13.82 3.63
C SER A 43 -11.07 15.23 4.20
N TYR A 44 -12.23 15.88 4.08
CA TYR A 44 -12.45 17.23 4.57
C TYR A 44 -13.58 17.26 5.59
N ASP A 45 -13.27 17.71 6.81
CA ASP A 45 -14.29 17.98 7.82
C ASP A 45 -14.82 19.40 7.62
N ALA A 46 -16.00 19.51 7.02
CA ALA A 46 -16.63 20.79 6.73
C ALA A 46 -17.08 21.56 7.97
N LEU A 47 -17.31 20.88 9.10
CA LEU A 47 -17.74 21.54 10.35
C LEU A 47 -16.57 22.24 11.03
N ASN A 48 -15.39 21.60 11.00
CA ASN A 48 -14.17 22.12 11.60
C ASN A 48 -13.27 22.86 10.61
N ASN A 49 -13.63 22.88 9.32
CA ASN A 49 -12.90 23.52 8.23
C ASN A 49 -11.44 23.00 8.14
N THR A 50 -11.25 21.69 8.31
CA THR A 50 -9.93 21.07 8.44
C THR A 50 -9.77 19.82 7.56
N PRO A 51 -8.60 19.64 6.90
CA PRO A 51 -8.27 18.40 6.23
C PRO A 51 -7.96 17.30 7.26
N CYS A 52 -8.46 16.10 6.99
CA CYS A 52 -8.31 14.93 7.84
C CYS A 52 -7.74 13.76 7.02
N LEU A 53 -6.98 12.88 7.67
CA LEU A 53 -6.47 11.65 7.05
C LEU A 53 -7.11 10.45 7.76
N LEU A 54 -8.12 9.85 7.14
CA LEU A 54 -8.95 8.82 7.77
C LEU A 54 -8.83 7.48 7.03
N PRO A 55 -8.90 6.35 7.75
CA PRO A 55 -8.96 5.03 7.12
C PRO A 55 -10.32 4.83 6.44
N SER A 56 -10.31 4.58 5.13
CA SER A 56 -11.48 4.29 4.29
C SER A 56 -11.33 2.94 3.59
N TRP A 57 -12.43 2.41 3.08
CA TRP A 57 -12.41 1.22 2.22
C TRP A 57 -11.92 1.61 0.82
N ILE A 58 -10.99 0.84 0.27
CA ILE A 58 -10.49 1.10 -1.07
C ILE A 58 -11.55 0.76 -2.14
N SER A 59 -11.42 1.38 -3.30
CA SER A 59 -12.26 1.07 -4.45
C SER A 59 -11.93 -0.32 -5.02
N LYS A 60 -12.88 -0.90 -5.76
CA LYS A 60 -12.63 -2.13 -6.55
C LYS A 60 -11.54 -1.94 -7.62
N ALA A 61 -11.32 -0.70 -8.07
CA ALA A 61 -10.29 -0.40 -9.05
C ALA A 61 -8.89 -0.47 -8.40
N SER A 62 -8.73 0.12 -7.22
CA SER A 62 -7.51 0.04 -6.41
C SER A 62 -7.17 -1.41 -6.05
N ALA A 63 -8.16 -2.18 -5.58
CA ALA A 63 -7.96 -3.60 -5.25
C ALA A 63 -7.53 -4.50 -6.44
N ARG A 64 -7.56 -4.00 -7.68
CA ARG A 64 -7.18 -4.74 -8.91
C ARG A 64 -5.86 -4.26 -9.52
N GLN A 65 -5.28 -3.20 -8.96
CA GLN A 65 -4.09 -2.54 -9.50
C GLN A 65 -2.85 -3.40 -9.25
#